data_AF-A0A932JI73-F1
#
_entry.id   AF-A0A932JI73-F1
#
_cell.length_a   1.000
_cell.length_b   1.000
_cell.length_c   1.000
_cell.angle_alpha   90.00
_cell.angle_beta   90.00
_cell.angle_gamma   90.00
#
_symmetry.space_group_name_H-M   'P 1'
#
loop_
_entity.id
_entity.type
_entity.pdbx_description
1 polymer ?
#
loop_
_entity_poly.entity_id
_entity_poly.type
_entity_poly.pdbx_seq_one_letter_code
_entity_poly.pdbx_strand_id
1 'polypeptide(L)'
;MDFRENNQVEFLPSGQSSYEVRWRLLQNAQSSIHLVTFSFMKDGTTKKLFDLLKEKAKSGVKIKILYDEIVNRTTFVGKWIKDLEENGIETFGYNNLFDGWSIHKSEGRPLKQVMAIVKLKLKQHFHEKYFIVDNEHLVIGGINWGDKYAYGGVRPKAWRDTDIYITGELVQDVQLQFLKDFEMQQAWKIQKKNPKSRYPQFAISYLPIYKNNQNIIDKYSSFFRNNNDTLNSAGKIKILYKAHKPYDENELNLTNFFLEKIKNAKKRIFWGCHGIRPPRIYAEYLAEAVKRGVRVVLITNSQKSSRTLMVSGLLGWMYWECTKYFKYIVEHGIEVYEWQKPGAFHSKSLVIDDDFVSVGSYNIANGSAFHHSESNIVVQDEHFCEKVYNQFLIDLQDCKKVDSANFKFPRVNAFDRILPERVKMIRADLLTESIKKDIELGNLKDAPFYEFIDIS
;
A
#
# COMPACT_ATOMS: atom_id res chain seq x y z
N MET A 1 -5.01 -16.26 5.99
CA MET A 1 -5.92 -16.43 4.86
C MET A 1 -5.18 -17.25 3.83
N ASP A 2 -5.86 -18.27 3.32
CA ASP A 2 -5.32 -19.18 2.32
C ASP A 2 -5.71 -18.69 0.92
N PHE A 3 -5.20 -19.37 -0.11
CA PHE A 3 -5.62 -19.10 -1.49
C PHE A 3 -7.09 -19.46 -1.68
N ARG A 4 -7.81 -18.61 -2.41
CA ARG A 4 -9.17 -18.85 -2.90
C ARG A 4 -9.09 -19.31 -4.35
N GLU A 5 -9.82 -20.36 -4.73
CA GLU A 5 -9.74 -20.96 -6.07
C GLU A 5 -10.79 -20.44 -7.06
N ASN A 6 -11.95 -20.00 -6.55
CA ASN A 6 -13.07 -19.58 -7.39
C ASN A 6 -13.07 -18.06 -7.60
N ASN A 7 -12.17 -17.57 -8.46
CA ASN A 7 -12.06 -16.15 -8.80
C ASN A 7 -11.84 -15.91 -10.30
N GLN A 8 -12.33 -14.78 -10.79
CA GLN A 8 -11.87 -14.15 -12.04
C GLN A 8 -11.00 -12.94 -11.70
N VAL A 9 -9.99 -12.70 -12.52
CA VAL A 9 -9.17 -11.50 -12.44
C VAL A 9 -8.96 -10.89 -13.83
N GLU A 10 -9.19 -9.60 -13.91
CA GLU A 10 -8.93 -8.77 -15.09
C GLU A 10 -7.77 -7.84 -14.78
N PHE A 11 -6.79 -7.79 -15.69
CA PHE A 11 -5.62 -6.93 -15.57
C PHE A 11 -5.94 -5.51 -16.08
N LEU A 12 -5.67 -4.48 -15.27
CA LEU A 12 -5.93 -3.08 -15.61
C LEU A 12 -4.60 -2.32 -15.68
N PRO A 13 -3.89 -2.34 -16.82
CA PRO A 13 -2.53 -1.81 -16.96
C PRO A 13 -2.43 -0.28 -16.96
N SER A 14 -3.54 0.44 -16.84
CA SER A 14 -3.53 1.89 -16.93
C SER A 14 -4.62 2.54 -16.08
N GLY A 15 -4.39 3.83 -15.83
CA GLY A 15 -5.42 4.73 -15.33
C GLY A 15 -6.73 4.66 -16.11
N GLN A 16 -6.63 4.73 -17.45
CA GLN A 16 -7.79 4.71 -18.33
C GLN A 16 -8.62 3.42 -18.15
N SER A 17 -7.99 2.26 -18.25
CA SER A 17 -8.66 0.96 -18.07
C SER A 17 -9.26 0.81 -16.66
N SER A 18 -8.54 1.24 -15.62
CA SER A 18 -9.04 1.16 -14.24
C SER A 18 -10.24 2.07 -14.02
N TYR A 19 -10.18 3.31 -14.51
CA TYR A 19 -11.24 4.28 -14.32
C TYR A 19 -12.50 3.96 -15.12
N GLU A 20 -12.36 3.36 -16.29
CA GLU A 20 -13.51 2.84 -17.05
C GLU A 20 -14.31 1.81 -16.22
N VAL A 21 -13.62 0.83 -15.63
CA VAL A 21 -14.24 -0.16 -14.74
C VAL A 21 -14.81 0.50 -13.48
N ARG A 22 -14.07 1.42 -12.84
CA ARG A 22 -14.52 2.20 -11.67
C ARG A 22 -15.83 2.93 -11.95
N TRP A 23 -15.90 3.68 -13.05
CA TRP A 23 -17.10 4.45 -13.40
C TRP A 23 -18.29 3.56 -13.69
N ARG A 24 -18.08 2.48 -14.46
CA ARG A 24 -19.14 1.50 -14.74
C ARG A 24 -19.69 0.91 -13.45
N LEU A 25 -18.83 0.49 -12.52
CA LEU A 25 -19.27 -0.11 -11.25
C LEU A 25 -19.99 0.93 -10.36
N LEU A 26 -19.46 2.15 -10.23
CA LEU A 26 -20.10 3.21 -9.46
C LEU A 26 -21.47 3.60 -10.03
N GLN A 27 -21.63 3.65 -11.36
CA GLN A 27 -22.90 3.97 -12.00
C GLN A 27 -23.95 2.86 -11.83
N ASN A 28 -23.52 1.60 -11.77
CA ASN A 28 -24.42 0.45 -11.68
C ASN A 28 -24.64 -0.05 -10.25
N ALA A 29 -23.92 0.48 -9.25
CA ALA A 29 -24.04 0.07 -7.86
C ALA A 29 -25.50 0.14 -7.35
N GLN A 30 -25.95 -0.92 -6.68
CA GLN A 30 -27.33 -1.07 -6.21
C GLN A 30 -27.48 -1.18 -4.68
N SER A 31 -26.45 -1.63 -3.97
CA SER A 31 -26.55 -2.04 -2.56
C SER A 31 -25.46 -1.44 -1.68
N SER A 32 -24.19 -1.51 -2.09
CA SER A 32 -23.08 -1.05 -1.26
C SER A 32 -21.89 -0.56 -2.07
N ILE A 33 -21.19 0.44 -1.52
CA ILE A 33 -19.88 0.90 -2.01
C ILE A 33 -18.96 1.07 -0.80
N HIS A 34 -17.90 0.26 -0.74
CA HIS A 34 -16.84 0.40 0.26
C HIS A 34 -15.57 0.86 -0.43
N LEU A 35 -14.99 1.98 0.01
CA LEU A 35 -13.87 2.62 -0.68
C LEU A 35 -12.73 2.91 0.29
N VAL A 36 -11.53 2.51 -0.11
CA VAL A 36 -10.28 2.83 0.55
C VAL A 36 -9.36 3.56 -0.43
N THR A 37 -8.78 4.68 0.01
CA THR A 37 -7.75 5.37 -0.79
C THR A 37 -6.74 6.08 0.09
N PHE A 38 -5.49 6.13 -0.36
CA PHE A 38 -4.47 6.94 0.28
C PHE A 38 -4.71 8.43 0.04
N SER A 39 -5.13 8.82 -1.18
CA SER A 39 -5.37 10.23 -1.50
C SER A 39 -6.57 10.45 -2.42
N PHE A 40 -7.35 11.49 -2.12
CA PHE A 40 -8.22 12.17 -3.06
C PHE A 40 -7.55 13.48 -3.52
N MET A 41 -7.41 13.66 -4.82
CA MET A 41 -6.89 14.89 -5.42
C MET A 41 -8.03 15.88 -5.62
N LYS A 42 -7.85 17.16 -5.29
CA LYS A 42 -8.90 18.17 -5.49
C LYS A 42 -8.98 18.62 -6.96
N ASP A 43 -9.57 17.78 -7.80
CA ASP A 43 -9.68 17.96 -9.25
C ASP A 43 -11.00 17.40 -9.82
N GLY A 44 -11.13 17.41 -11.16
CA GLY A 44 -12.37 17.01 -11.85
C GLY A 44 -12.73 15.54 -11.63
N THR A 45 -11.75 14.65 -11.59
CA THR A 45 -11.92 13.22 -11.34
C THR A 45 -12.54 12.97 -9.97
N THR A 46 -11.97 13.55 -8.91
CA THR A 46 -12.51 13.37 -7.55
C THR A 46 -13.87 14.05 -7.40
N LYS A 47 -14.07 15.21 -8.04
CA LYS A 47 -15.40 15.85 -8.04
C LYS A 47 -16.45 14.92 -8.63
N LYS A 48 -16.18 14.32 -9.80
CA LYS A 48 -17.08 13.35 -10.45
C LYS A 48 -17.39 12.17 -9.53
N LEU A 49 -16.37 11.60 -8.87
CA LEU A 49 -16.57 10.54 -7.88
C LEU A 49 -17.55 10.99 -6.79
N PHE A 50 -17.30 12.15 -6.17
CA PHE A 50 -18.07 12.59 -5.01
C PHE A 50 -19.53 12.88 -5.38
N ASP A 51 -19.76 13.46 -6.56
CA ASP A 51 -21.11 13.68 -7.07
C ASP A 51 -21.86 12.36 -7.30
N LEU A 52 -21.20 11.35 -7.90
CA LEU A 52 -21.78 10.01 -8.08
C LEU A 52 -22.06 9.30 -6.75
N LEU A 53 -21.15 9.39 -5.78
CA LEU A 53 -21.37 8.79 -4.46
C LEU A 53 -22.58 9.40 -3.76
N LYS A 54 -22.76 10.73 -3.83
CA LYS A 54 -23.94 11.41 -3.28
C LYS A 54 -25.22 10.99 -3.99
N GLU A 55 -25.19 10.85 -5.32
CA GLU A 55 -26.32 10.33 -6.09
C GLU A 55 -26.71 8.92 -5.63
N LYS A 56 -25.73 8.03 -5.51
CA LYS A 56 -25.95 6.65 -5.07
C LYS A 56 -26.43 6.54 -3.62
N ALA A 57 -25.90 7.36 -2.71
CA ALA A 57 -26.39 7.45 -1.34
C ALA A 57 -27.88 7.85 -1.30
N LYS A 58 -28.29 8.83 -2.13
CA LYS A 58 -29.70 9.23 -2.26
C LYS A 58 -30.59 8.12 -2.83
N SER A 59 -30.05 7.27 -3.71
CA SER A 59 -30.73 6.08 -4.22
C SER A 59 -30.75 4.90 -3.23
N GLY A 60 -30.23 5.05 -2.01
CA GLY A 60 -30.26 4.03 -0.97
C GLY A 60 -29.04 3.10 -0.92
N VAL A 61 -28.02 3.34 -1.75
CA VAL A 61 -26.77 2.58 -1.70
C VAL A 61 -26.02 2.92 -0.41
N LYS A 62 -25.58 1.90 0.34
CA LYS A 62 -24.82 2.10 1.59
C LYS A 62 -23.36 2.36 1.28
N ILE A 63 -22.85 3.53 1.67
CA ILE A 63 -21.48 3.95 1.30
C ILE A 63 -20.61 4.15 2.54
N LYS A 64 -19.45 3.49 2.54
CA LYS A 64 -18.44 3.60 3.60
C LYS A 64 -17.07 3.92 3.00
N ILE A 65 -16.38 4.91 3.56
CA ILE A 65 -15.09 5.40 3.04
C ILE A 65 -14.03 5.43 4.13
N LEU A 66 -12.86 4.86 3.85
CA LEU A 66 -11.64 5.03 4.62
C LEU A 66 -10.58 5.75 3.79
N TYR A 67 -9.83 6.63 4.44
CA TYR A 67 -8.76 7.37 3.79
C TYR A 67 -7.64 7.76 4.75
N ASP A 68 -6.47 8.12 4.24
CA ASP A 68 -5.37 8.66 5.06
C ASP A 68 -5.66 10.14 5.42
N GLU A 69 -5.87 10.43 6.70
CA GLU A 69 -6.28 11.76 7.17
C GLU A 69 -5.20 12.82 6.91
N ILE A 70 -3.92 12.47 7.10
CA ILE A 70 -2.80 13.39 6.96
C ILE A 70 -2.68 13.82 5.50
N VAL A 71 -2.72 12.85 4.59
CA VAL A 71 -2.56 13.09 3.15
C VAL A 71 -3.73 13.91 2.62
N ASN A 72 -4.97 13.58 2.98
CA ASN A 72 -6.16 14.27 2.47
C ASN A 72 -6.34 15.69 3.03
N ARG A 73 -5.69 16.02 4.15
CA ARG A 73 -5.52 17.41 4.58
C ARG A 73 -4.61 18.19 3.63
N THR A 74 -3.53 17.60 3.15
CA THR A 74 -2.59 18.27 2.22
C THR A 74 -3.14 18.45 0.81
N THR A 75 -4.15 17.67 0.40
CA THR A 75 -4.86 17.87 -0.88
C THR A 75 -6.04 18.83 -0.78
N PHE A 76 -6.35 19.33 0.43
CA PHE A 76 -7.42 20.29 0.70
C PHE A 76 -8.83 19.82 0.32
N VAL A 77 -9.07 18.51 0.32
CA VAL A 77 -10.39 17.90 0.02
C VAL A 77 -11.34 17.86 1.22
N GLY A 78 -10.91 18.27 2.41
CA GLY A 78 -11.69 18.11 3.65
C GLY A 78 -13.11 18.68 3.59
N LYS A 79 -13.33 19.80 2.90
CA LYS A 79 -14.70 20.34 2.68
C LYS A 79 -15.58 19.42 1.86
N TRP A 80 -15.01 18.74 0.86
CA TRP A 80 -15.74 17.79 0.03
C TRP A 80 -16.03 16.50 0.81
N ILE A 81 -15.12 16.05 1.67
CA ILE A 81 -15.37 14.89 2.54
C ILE A 81 -16.54 15.19 3.49
N LYS A 82 -16.56 16.39 4.10
CA LYS A 82 -17.68 16.82 4.94
C LYS A 82 -19.01 16.87 4.19
N ASP A 83 -19.01 17.33 2.93
CA ASP A 83 -20.20 17.31 2.06
C ASP A 83 -20.70 15.87 1.82
N LEU A 84 -19.82 14.87 1.73
CA LEU A 84 -20.25 13.46 1.69
C LEU A 84 -20.96 13.05 2.98
N GLU A 85 -20.39 13.39 4.14
CA GLU A 85 -20.97 13.08 5.46
C GLU A 85 -22.35 13.72 5.64
N GLU A 86 -22.51 14.98 5.20
CA GLU A 86 -23.80 15.70 5.22
C GLU A 86 -24.84 15.07 4.28
N ASN A 87 -24.41 14.28 3.30
CA ASN A 87 -25.28 13.49 2.41
C ASN A 87 -25.43 12.02 2.86
N GLY A 88 -25.14 11.71 4.13
CA GLY A 88 -25.39 10.40 4.72
C GLY A 88 -24.34 9.33 4.42
N ILE A 89 -23.19 9.70 3.84
CA ILE A 89 -22.08 8.78 3.55
C ILE A 89 -21.17 8.69 4.77
N GLU A 90 -20.86 7.48 5.22
CA GLU A 90 -20.00 7.31 6.40
C GLU A 90 -18.52 7.36 6.01
N THR A 91 -17.75 8.26 6.61
CA THR A 91 -16.32 8.42 6.33
C THR A 91 -15.47 8.40 7.61
N PHE A 92 -14.29 7.77 7.53
CA PHE A 92 -13.28 7.84 8.58
C PHE A 92 -11.87 8.03 8.02
N GLY A 93 -11.17 9.03 8.56
CA GLY A 93 -9.75 9.26 8.31
C GLY A 93 -8.86 8.48 9.29
N TYR A 94 -7.90 7.72 8.77
CA TYR A 94 -6.84 7.06 9.54
C TYR A 94 -5.77 8.08 9.98
N ASN A 95 -5.37 7.98 11.25
CA ASN A 95 -4.20 8.68 11.83
C ASN A 95 -4.21 10.21 11.71
N ASN A 96 -5.20 10.85 12.35
CA ASN A 96 -5.24 12.30 12.52
C ASN A 96 -4.03 12.83 13.34
N LEU A 97 -3.36 13.86 12.82
CA LEU A 97 -2.21 14.53 13.46
C LEU A 97 -2.55 15.23 14.77
N PHE A 98 -3.79 15.68 14.92
CA PHE A 98 -4.22 16.46 16.09
C PHE A 98 -4.81 15.60 17.22
N ASP A 99 -4.88 14.28 17.02
CA ASP A 99 -5.43 13.35 18.01
C ASP A 99 -4.33 12.66 18.81
N GLY A 100 -4.55 12.42 20.10
CA GLY A 100 -3.67 11.58 20.94
C GLY A 100 -2.46 12.32 21.54
N TRP A 101 -2.60 13.60 21.88
CA TRP A 101 -1.61 14.38 22.64
C TRP A 101 -1.65 14.03 24.13
N SER A 102 -1.55 12.73 24.45
CA SER A 102 -1.50 12.26 25.84
C SER A 102 -0.09 12.51 26.39
N ILE A 103 0.18 13.75 26.77
CA ILE A 103 1.42 14.20 27.38
C ILE A 103 1.46 13.72 28.83
N HIS A 104 2.45 12.90 29.17
CA HIS A 104 2.69 12.55 30.57
C HIS A 104 3.46 13.66 31.25
N LYS A 105 2.77 14.43 32.10
CA LYS A 105 3.41 15.49 32.90
C LYS A 105 4.46 14.94 33.89
N SER A 106 4.31 13.69 34.31
CA SER A 106 5.22 12.99 35.25
C SER A 106 6.54 12.52 34.64
N GLU A 107 6.63 12.35 33.32
CA GLU A 107 7.83 11.80 32.64
C GLU A 107 8.81 12.87 32.14
N GLY A 108 8.51 14.15 32.39
CA GLY A 108 9.34 15.27 31.95
C GLY A 108 9.37 15.46 30.42
N ARG A 109 9.59 16.71 30.00
CA ARG A 109 9.77 17.16 28.59
C ARG A 109 8.58 16.89 27.65
N PRO A 110 7.41 17.51 27.90
CA PRO A 110 6.23 17.49 27.01
C PRO A 110 6.52 17.72 25.51
N LEU A 111 7.40 18.67 25.20
CA LEU A 111 7.79 18.98 23.82
C LEU A 111 8.48 17.80 23.11
N LYS A 112 9.31 17.02 23.82
CA LYS A 112 9.99 15.85 23.26
C LYS A 112 8.98 14.72 22.98
N GLN A 113 8.03 14.50 23.88
CA GLN A 113 6.96 13.52 23.72
C GLN A 113 6.06 13.88 22.53
N VAL A 114 5.67 15.15 22.42
CA VAL A 114 4.93 15.68 21.27
C VAL A 114 5.68 15.47 19.96
N MET A 115 6.97 15.85 19.89
CA MET A 115 7.77 15.69 18.68
C MET A 115 7.92 14.22 18.29
N ALA A 116 8.02 13.30 19.25
CA ALA A 116 8.05 11.87 19.00
C ALA A 116 6.71 11.38 18.42
N ILE A 117 5.58 11.71 19.05
CA ILE A 117 4.23 11.36 18.57
C ILE A 117 4.00 11.89 17.15
N VAL A 118 4.33 13.15 16.89
CA VAL A 118 4.20 13.75 15.55
C VAL A 118 5.07 13.02 14.54
N LYS A 119 6.35 12.74 14.86
CA LYS A 119 7.25 11.98 13.98
C LYS A 119 6.71 10.60 13.64
N LEU A 120 6.04 9.94 14.58
CA LEU A 120 5.47 8.61 14.39
C LEU A 120 4.21 8.65 13.53
N LYS A 121 3.32 9.59 13.81
CA LYS A 121 2.12 9.79 13.00
C LYS A 121 2.48 10.13 11.56
N LEU A 122 3.53 10.93 11.34
CA LEU A 122 4.02 11.23 9.99
C LEU A 122 4.71 10.03 9.29
N LYS A 123 5.02 8.94 9.99
CA LYS A 123 5.55 7.71 9.40
C LYS A 123 4.46 6.68 9.08
N GLN A 124 3.36 6.68 9.82
CA GLN A 124 2.29 5.70 9.68
C GLN A 124 1.21 6.22 8.74
N HIS A 125 1.02 5.51 7.62
CA HIS A 125 0.05 5.90 6.61
C HIS A 125 -0.89 4.75 6.27
N PHE A 126 -2.14 5.09 5.96
CA PHE A 126 -3.10 4.14 5.39
C PHE A 126 -2.91 4.11 3.88
N HIS A 127 -1.91 3.35 3.43
CA HIS A 127 -1.45 3.40 2.05
C HIS A 127 -2.21 2.42 1.14
N GLU A 128 -3.37 1.92 1.55
CA GLU A 128 -4.18 0.98 0.77
C GLU A 128 -5.11 1.69 -0.21
N LYS A 129 -5.44 1.00 -1.30
CA LYS A 129 -6.29 1.53 -2.39
C LYS A 129 -7.10 0.40 -2.99
N TYR A 130 -8.37 0.34 -2.65
CA TYR A 130 -9.30 -0.58 -3.26
C TYR A 130 -10.72 -0.05 -3.12
N PHE A 131 -11.62 -0.52 -3.97
CA PHE A 131 -13.04 -0.29 -3.78
C PHE A 131 -13.82 -1.57 -4.06
N ILE A 132 -14.85 -1.80 -3.26
CA ILE A 132 -15.75 -2.94 -3.34
C ILE A 132 -17.15 -2.41 -3.67
N VAL A 133 -17.82 -3.02 -4.66
CA VAL A 133 -19.19 -2.69 -5.05
C VAL A 133 -20.08 -3.92 -4.94
N ASP A 134 -21.23 -3.71 -4.32
CA ASP A 134 -22.30 -4.70 -4.16
C ASP A 134 -21.85 -6.02 -3.52
N ASN A 135 -20.74 -5.97 -2.77
CA ASN A 135 -20.11 -7.13 -2.14
C ASN A 135 -19.57 -8.18 -3.14
N GLU A 136 -19.53 -7.86 -4.44
CA GLU A 136 -19.25 -8.82 -5.53
C GLU A 136 -18.04 -8.43 -6.37
N HIS A 137 -17.78 -7.13 -6.46
CA HIS A 137 -16.81 -6.53 -7.36
C HIS A 137 -15.72 -5.87 -6.54
N LEU A 138 -14.46 -6.18 -6.85
CA LEU A 138 -13.30 -5.57 -6.22
C LEU A 138 -12.38 -4.97 -7.29
N VAL A 139 -11.94 -3.73 -7.11
CA VAL A 139 -10.76 -3.21 -7.82
C VAL A 139 -9.73 -2.80 -6.79
N ILE A 140 -8.48 -3.19 -7.00
CA ILE A 140 -7.39 -2.99 -6.06
C ILE A 140 -6.06 -2.80 -6.80
N GLY A 141 -5.18 -1.95 -6.26
CA GLY A 141 -3.87 -1.71 -6.84
C GLY A 141 -3.21 -0.43 -6.36
N GLY A 142 -2.50 0.25 -7.27
CA GLY A 142 -1.71 1.44 -6.97
C GLY A 142 -2.46 2.77 -7.12
N ILE A 143 -3.65 2.74 -7.74
CA ILE A 143 -4.33 3.93 -8.27
C ILE A 143 -5.18 4.63 -7.20
N ASN A 144 -4.89 5.92 -7.00
CA ASN A 144 -5.69 6.85 -6.18
C ASN A 144 -6.72 7.61 -7.03
N TRP A 145 -7.53 8.44 -6.38
CA TRP A 145 -8.52 9.30 -7.04
C TRP A 145 -7.95 10.66 -7.47
N GLY A 146 -7.74 10.87 -8.77
CA GLY A 146 -7.38 12.17 -9.36
C GLY A 146 -7.08 12.15 -10.85
N ASP A 147 -7.06 13.31 -11.50
CA ASP A 147 -6.90 13.48 -12.95
C ASP A 147 -5.61 12.85 -13.48
N LYS A 148 -4.50 13.02 -12.76
CA LYS A 148 -3.20 12.43 -13.13
C LYS A 148 -3.22 10.90 -13.11
N TYR A 149 -4.12 10.30 -12.32
CA TYR A 149 -4.33 8.86 -12.29
C TYR A 149 -5.34 8.41 -13.35
N ALA A 150 -6.41 9.17 -13.57
CA ALA A 150 -7.52 8.73 -14.43
C ALA A 150 -7.20 8.66 -15.93
N TYR A 151 -6.45 9.62 -16.45
CA TYR A 151 -6.29 9.77 -17.90
C TYR A 151 -5.10 9.00 -18.49
N GLY A 152 -4.64 7.92 -17.83
CA GLY A 152 -3.41 7.17 -18.13
C GLY A 152 -2.90 7.25 -19.58
N GLY A 153 -1.66 7.69 -19.81
CA GLY A 153 -1.05 7.77 -21.15
C GLY A 153 -1.65 8.77 -22.17
N VAL A 154 -2.87 9.27 -21.99
CA VAL A 154 -3.57 10.13 -22.98
C VAL A 154 -3.27 11.62 -22.79
N ARG A 155 -2.70 12.01 -21.65
CA ARG A 155 -2.22 13.38 -21.38
C ARG A 155 -0.75 13.37 -21.07
N PRO A 156 0.04 14.39 -21.48
CA PRO A 156 1.49 14.40 -21.30
C PRO A 156 1.96 14.36 -19.83
N LYS A 157 1.07 14.35 -18.83
CA LYS A 157 1.42 14.23 -17.40
C LYS A 157 0.68 13.10 -16.68
N ALA A 158 0.00 12.21 -17.40
CA ALA A 158 -0.71 11.08 -16.81
C ALA A 158 0.28 10.05 -16.23
N TRP A 159 -0.09 9.40 -15.13
CA TRP A 159 0.74 8.41 -14.46
C TRP A 159 0.51 7.02 -15.03
N ARG A 160 1.59 6.23 -15.12
CA ARG A 160 1.55 4.80 -15.45
C ARG A 160 1.42 4.03 -14.14
N ASP A 161 0.26 3.41 -13.94
CA ASP A 161 -0.07 2.67 -12.72
C ASP A 161 -0.99 1.50 -13.05
N THR A 162 -1.12 0.56 -12.11
CA THR A 162 -1.75 -0.74 -12.33
C THR A 162 -2.76 -1.02 -11.23
N ASP A 163 -3.96 -1.42 -11.64
CA ASP A 163 -4.93 -2.10 -10.80
C ASP A 163 -5.26 -3.48 -11.38
N ILE A 164 -6.05 -4.24 -10.63
CA ILE A 164 -6.75 -5.43 -11.11
C ILE A 164 -8.21 -5.36 -10.68
N TYR A 165 -9.09 -5.95 -11.47
CA TYR A 165 -10.51 -6.13 -11.16
C TYR A 165 -10.79 -7.60 -10.88
N ILE A 166 -11.54 -7.90 -9.82
CA ILE A 166 -11.77 -9.25 -9.32
C ILE A 166 -13.26 -9.44 -9.02
N THR A 167 -13.75 -10.62 -9.38
CA THR A 167 -14.99 -11.21 -8.88
C THR A 167 -14.68 -12.60 -8.36
N GLY A 168 -15.38 -13.05 -7.31
CA GLY A 168 -15.14 -14.37 -6.71
C GLY A 168 -15.18 -14.36 -5.19
N GLU A 169 -14.75 -15.48 -4.59
CA GLU A 169 -14.72 -15.68 -3.15
C GLU A 169 -13.81 -14.68 -2.43
N LEU A 170 -12.70 -14.29 -3.06
CA LEU A 170 -11.72 -13.37 -2.48
C LEU A 170 -12.32 -12.03 -2.08
N VAL A 171 -13.38 -11.58 -2.77
CA VAL A 171 -14.04 -10.32 -2.47
C VAL A 171 -14.57 -10.30 -1.03
N GLN A 172 -15.01 -11.44 -0.51
CA GLN A 172 -15.48 -11.56 0.88
C GLN A 172 -14.34 -11.41 1.90
N ASP A 173 -13.13 -11.89 1.56
CA ASP A 173 -11.95 -11.74 2.43
C ASP A 173 -11.53 -10.25 2.54
N VAL A 174 -11.51 -9.55 1.40
CA VAL A 174 -11.19 -8.11 1.37
C VAL A 174 -12.30 -7.29 2.05
N GLN A 175 -13.56 -7.68 1.86
CA GLN A 175 -14.71 -7.06 2.52
C GLN A 175 -14.65 -7.18 4.04
N LEU A 176 -14.31 -8.37 4.55
CA LEU A 176 -14.11 -8.60 5.98
C LEU A 176 -12.99 -7.72 6.52
N GLN A 177 -11.87 -7.62 5.80
CA GLN A 177 -10.77 -6.76 6.21
C GLN A 177 -11.17 -5.28 6.23
N PHE A 178 -11.90 -4.81 5.22
CA PHE A 178 -12.41 -3.44 5.16
C PHE A 178 -13.28 -3.12 6.38
N LEU A 179 -14.26 -3.98 6.68
CA LEU A 179 -15.20 -3.75 7.78
C LEU A 179 -14.51 -3.78 9.15
N LYS A 180 -13.48 -4.61 9.33
CA LYS A 180 -12.62 -4.59 10.52
C LYS A 180 -11.89 -3.25 10.67
N ASP A 181 -11.26 -2.77 9.61
CA ASP A 181 -10.54 -1.50 9.63
C ASP A 181 -11.52 -0.34 9.90
N PHE A 182 -12.71 -0.41 9.29
CA PHE A 182 -13.75 0.60 9.42
C PHE A 182 -14.30 0.68 10.85
N GLU A 183 -14.68 -0.46 11.42
CA GLU A 183 -15.17 -0.54 12.79
C GLU A 183 -14.11 -0.07 13.79
N MET A 184 -12.83 -0.42 13.56
CA MET A 184 -11.74 0.06 14.42
C MET A 184 -11.60 1.59 14.36
N GLN A 185 -11.69 2.19 13.17
CA GLN A 185 -11.66 3.66 13.06
C GLN A 185 -12.90 4.33 13.67
N GLN A 186 -14.06 3.71 13.53
CA GLN A 186 -15.30 4.17 14.17
C GLN A 186 -15.18 4.17 15.68
N ALA A 187 -14.76 3.04 16.26
CA ALA A 187 -14.57 2.90 17.68
C ALA A 187 -13.50 3.86 18.21
N TRP A 188 -12.41 4.06 17.47
CA TRP A 188 -11.40 5.07 17.81
C TRP A 188 -12.01 6.48 17.85
N LYS A 189 -12.83 6.86 16.86
CA LYS A 189 -13.52 8.16 16.85
C LYS A 189 -14.42 8.36 18.07
N ILE A 190 -15.11 7.31 18.52
CA ILE A 190 -15.96 7.34 19.72
C ILE A 190 -15.10 7.46 20.99
N GLN A 191 -14.04 6.66 21.10
CA GLN A 191 -13.22 6.58 22.31
C GLN A 191 -12.37 7.85 22.54
N LYS A 192 -12.04 8.63 21.50
CA LYS A 192 -11.33 9.93 21.60
C LYS A 192 -11.96 10.92 22.58
N LYS A 193 -13.22 10.73 22.97
CA LYS A 193 -13.88 11.52 24.02
C LYS A 193 -13.36 11.21 25.44
N ASN A 194 -12.45 10.24 25.62
CA ASN A 194 -11.94 9.80 26.90
C ASN A 194 -10.39 9.97 26.99
N PRO A 195 -9.85 10.74 27.95
CA PRO A 195 -8.44 11.18 27.96
C PRO A 195 -7.38 10.10 28.24
N LYS A 196 -7.77 8.87 28.58
CA LYS A 196 -6.84 7.80 29.01
C LYS A 196 -6.34 6.86 27.89
N SER A 197 -6.83 7.00 26.65
CA SER A 197 -6.53 6.03 25.59
C SER A 197 -5.56 6.57 24.53
N ARG A 198 -4.56 5.76 24.16
CA ARG A 198 -3.53 6.10 23.14
C ARG A 198 -3.69 5.24 21.90
N TYR A 199 -3.53 5.79 20.70
CA TYR A 199 -3.29 4.97 19.52
C TYR A 199 -1.78 4.70 19.43
N PRO A 200 -1.32 3.44 19.29
CA PRO A 200 -2.07 2.23 18.97
C PRO A 200 -2.44 1.34 20.19
N GLN A 201 -2.15 1.73 21.44
CA GLN A 201 -2.59 0.98 22.65
C GLN A 201 -4.10 0.68 22.67
N PHE A 202 -4.91 1.59 22.13
CA PHE A 202 -6.32 1.39 21.86
C PHE A 202 -6.51 0.29 20.86
N ALA A 203 -5.89 0.39 19.67
CA ALA A 203 -5.98 -0.65 18.65
C ALA A 203 -5.63 -2.00 19.28
N ILE A 204 -4.50 -2.10 19.99
CA ILE A 204 -4.02 -3.29 20.68
C ILE A 204 -5.01 -3.83 21.73
N SER A 205 -5.62 -2.96 22.54
CA SER A 205 -6.63 -3.37 23.55
C SER A 205 -8.01 -3.64 22.95
N TYR A 206 -8.30 -3.12 21.75
CA TYR A 206 -9.50 -3.41 20.96
C TYR A 206 -9.33 -4.68 20.13
N LEU A 207 -8.10 -5.06 19.73
CA LEU A 207 -7.78 -6.23 18.89
C LEU A 207 -8.40 -7.56 19.37
N PRO A 208 -8.54 -7.88 20.67
CA PRO A 208 -9.18 -9.12 21.12
C PRO A 208 -10.65 -9.25 20.70
N ILE A 209 -11.38 -8.13 20.53
CA ILE A 209 -12.78 -8.11 20.06
C ILE A 209 -12.86 -8.42 18.53
N TYR A 210 -11.76 -8.22 17.79
CA TYR A 210 -11.67 -8.34 16.33
C TYR A 210 -11.01 -9.64 15.84
N LYS A 211 -10.52 -10.47 16.78
CA LYS A 211 -10.02 -11.81 16.43
C LYS A 211 -11.14 -12.74 15.98
N ASN A 212 -12.36 -12.55 16.48
CA ASN A 212 -13.49 -13.34 16.01
C ASN A 212 -14.10 -12.71 14.75
N ASN A 213 -13.69 -13.23 13.58
CA ASN A 213 -14.27 -12.85 12.29
C ASN A 213 -15.80 -12.94 12.28
N GLN A 214 -16.36 -13.91 13.02
CA GLN A 214 -17.80 -14.16 13.05
C GLN A 214 -18.58 -12.97 13.59
N ASN A 215 -18.08 -12.28 14.62
CA ASN A 215 -18.76 -11.11 15.18
C ASN A 215 -18.92 -9.98 14.14
N ILE A 216 -17.89 -9.77 13.31
CA ILE A 216 -17.94 -8.77 12.24
C ILE A 216 -18.90 -9.22 11.14
N ILE A 217 -18.86 -10.51 10.77
CA ILE A 217 -19.77 -11.09 9.77
C ILE A 217 -21.22 -10.97 10.24
N ASP A 218 -21.53 -11.32 11.48
CA ASP A 218 -22.88 -11.27 12.04
C ASP A 218 -23.41 -9.82 12.07
N LYS A 219 -22.59 -8.88 12.57
CA LYS A 219 -22.94 -7.45 12.62
C LYS A 219 -23.20 -6.86 11.24
N TYR A 220 -22.45 -7.31 10.24
CA TYR A 220 -22.48 -6.78 8.88
C TYR A 220 -23.01 -7.79 7.86
N SER A 221 -23.88 -8.70 8.27
CA SER A 221 -24.34 -9.83 7.45
C SER A 221 -24.90 -9.39 6.09
N SER A 222 -25.55 -8.22 6.02
CA SER A 222 -26.05 -7.64 4.75
C SER A 222 -24.96 -7.26 3.72
N PHE A 223 -23.69 -7.29 4.12
CA PHE A 223 -22.53 -6.99 3.28
C PHE A 223 -21.75 -8.23 2.87
N PHE A 224 -22.25 -9.41 3.22
CA PHE A 224 -21.70 -10.70 2.81
C PHE A 224 -22.75 -11.44 1.98
N ARG A 225 -22.28 -12.27 1.06
CA ARG A 225 -23.16 -13.16 0.28
C ARG A 225 -23.73 -14.26 1.19
N ASN A 226 -24.90 -14.80 0.82
CA ASN A 226 -25.38 -16.00 1.48
C ASN A 226 -24.55 -17.20 1.01
N ASN A 227 -24.27 -18.14 1.91
CA ASN A 227 -23.50 -19.35 1.59
C ASN A 227 -24.12 -20.23 0.48
N ASN A 228 -25.40 -20.01 0.17
CA ASN A 228 -26.13 -20.73 -0.90
C ASN A 228 -26.08 -20.01 -2.25
N ASP A 229 -25.54 -18.80 -2.32
CA ASP A 229 -25.38 -18.06 -3.57
C ASP A 229 -24.26 -18.70 -4.38
N THR A 230 -24.61 -19.49 -5.38
CA THR A 230 -23.64 -20.04 -6.32
C THR A 230 -22.99 -18.90 -7.10
N LEU A 231 -21.66 -18.87 -7.07
CA LEU A 231 -20.84 -18.03 -7.95
C LEU A 231 -21.01 -18.50 -9.39
N ASN A 232 -22.14 -18.16 -10.02
CA ASN A 232 -22.48 -18.56 -11.40
C ASN A 232 -21.46 -18.06 -12.45
N SER A 233 -20.46 -17.27 -12.04
CA SER A 233 -19.49 -16.62 -12.92
C SER A 233 -18.07 -16.54 -12.36
N ALA A 234 -17.68 -17.30 -11.31
CA ALA A 234 -16.30 -17.28 -10.85
C ALA A 234 -15.40 -18.17 -11.72
N GLY A 235 -14.24 -17.65 -12.12
CA GLY A 235 -13.19 -18.41 -12.81
C GLY A 235 -12.46 -19.33 -11.83
N LYS A 236 -11.46 -20.07 -12.31
CA LYS A 236 -10.68 -21.04 -11.52
C LYS A 236 -9.32 -20.51 -11.05
N ILE A 237 -9.15 -19.18 -10.98
CA ILE A 237 -7.85 -18.57 -10.69
C ILE A 237 -7.61 -18.55 -9.19
N LYS A 238 -6.43 -19.05 -8.78
CA LYS A 238 -5.96 -19.04 -7.39
C LYS A 238 -5.45 -17.66 -7.00
N ILE A 239 -6.14 -17.05 -6.05
CA ILE A 239 -5.82 -15.70 -5.60
C ILE A 239 -5.75 -15.64 -4.08
N LEU A 240 -4.79 -14.89 -3.53
CA LEU A 240 -4.63 -14.63 -2.11
C LEU A 240 -4.63 -13.12 -1.86
N TYR A 241 -5.40 -12.67 -0.87
CA TYR A 241 -5.31 -11.33 -0.32
C TYR A 241 -4.35 -11.34 0.86
N LYS A 242 -3.35 -10.47 0.82
CA LYS A 242 -2.41 -10.30 1.92
C LYS A 242 -2.24 -8.83 2.25
N ALA A 243 -2.35 -8.52 3.52
CA ALA A 243 -2.18 -7.18 4.05
C ALA A 243 -1.29 -7.22 5.28
N HIS A 244 -0.73 -6.08 5.62
CA HIS A 244 -0.22 -5.84 6.96
C HIS A 244 -0.66 -4.46 7.42
N LYS A 245 -0.79 -4.30 8.74
CA LYS A 245 -1.35 -3.09 9.33
C LYS A 245 -0.30 -2.42 10.21
N PRO A 246 -0.31 -1.08 10.31
CA PRO A 246 0.68 -0.34 11.10
C PRO A 246 0.62 -0.66 12.60
N TYR A 247 -0.53 -1.17 13.08
CA TYR A 247 -0.81 -1.62 14.45
C TYR A 247 -0.68 -3.14 14.63
N ASP A 248 -0.31 -3.89 13.58
CA ASP A 248 0.09 -5.30 13.71
C ASP A 248 1.54 -5.32 14.20
N GLU A 249 1.71 -5.21 15.52
CA GLU A 249 3.03 -5.05 16.16
C GLU A 249 3.79 -6.38 16.30
N ASN A 250 3.17 -7.52 15.96
CA ASN A 250 3.78 -8.83 16.16
C ASN A 250 4.39 -9.43 14.90
N GLU A 251 3.90 -9.10 13.68
CA GLU A 251 4.44 -9.67 12.45
C GLU A 251 4.38 -8.72 11.24
N LEU A 252 5.46 -8.67 10.46
CA LEU A 252 5.47 -7.99 9.16
C LEU A 252 4.95 -8.91 8.06
N ASN A 253 3.64 -9.20 8.09
CA ASN A 253 2.98 -10.21 7.26
C ASN A 253 3.31 -10.16 5.76
N LEU A 254 3.16 -8.99 5.11
CA LEU A 254 3.50 -8.82 3.69
C LEU A 254 5.02 -8.86 3.44
N THR A 255 5.80 -8.24 4.33
CA THR A 255 7.26 -8.17 4.19
C THR A 255 7.88 -9.57 4.24
N ASN A 256 7.55 -10.34 5.28
CA ASN A 256 8.00 -11.74 5.44
C ASN A 256 7.58 -12.60 4.25
N PHE A 257 6.34 -12.42 3.76
CA PHE A 257 5.85 -13.15 2.60
C PHE A 257 6.65 -12.84 1.32
N PHE A 258 6.90 -11.57 1.00
CA PHE A 258 7.70 -11.23 -0.18
C PHE A 258 9.17 -11.65 -0.04
N LEU A 259 9.76 -11.56 1.14
CA LEU A 259 11.12 -12.05 1.39
C LEU A 259 11.21 -13.56 1.11
N GLU A 260 10.23 -14.35 1.57
CA GLU A 260 10.17 -15.78 1.30
C GLU A 260 10.03 -16.07 -0.21
N LYS A 261 9.21 -15.30 -0.93
CA LYS A 261 9.07 -15.48 -2.39
C LYS A 261 10.33 -15.12 -3.15
N ILE A 262 11.02 -14.04 -2.78
CA ILE A 262 12.30 -13.63 -3.41
C ILE A 262 13.41 -14.64 -3.10
N LYS A 263 13.48 -15.14 -1.86
CA LYS A 263 14.44 -16.18 -1.43
C LYS A 263 14.35 -17.43 -2.31
N ASN A 264 13.15 -17.80 -2.74
CA ASN A 264 12.87 -19.00 -3.52
C ASN A 264 12.78 -18.78 -5.05
N ALA A 265 12.96 -17.56 -5.54
CA ALA A 265 12.89 -17.25 -6.97
C ALA A 265 13.99 -17.98 -7.76
N LYS A 266 13.66 -18.42 -8.99
CA LYS A 266 14.52 -19.30 -9.81
C LYS A 266 14.90 -18.74 -11.19
N LYS A 267 14.08 -17.87 -11.77
CA LYS A 267 14.22 -17.39 -13.16
C LYS A 267 14.28 -15.88 -13.25
N ARG A 268 13.27 -15.18 -12.73
CA ARG A 268 13.14 -13.73 -12.90
C ARG A 268 12.43 -13.05 -11.74
N ILE A 269 12.78 -11.80 -11.47
CA ILE A 269 12.06 -10.89 -10.58
C ILE A 269 11.93 -9.55 -11.29
N PHE A 270 10.70 -9.11 -11.54
CA PHE A 270 10.40 -7.79 -12.09
C PHE A 270 9.54 -7.02 -11.10
N TRP A 271 10.05 -5.89 -10.61
CA TRP A 271 9.35 -5.08 -9.60
C TRP A 271 9.26 -3.63 -10.04
N GLY A 272 8.04 -3.17 -10.27
CA GLY A 272 7.75 -1.77 -10.55
C GLY A 272 7.44 -1.03 -9.25
N CYS A 273 8.10 0.11 -9.02
CA CYS A 273 7.80 0.96 -7.89
C CYS A 273 7.94 2.43 -8.26
N HIS A 274 7.21 3.30 -7.57
CA HIS A 274 7.35 4.74 -7.72
C HIS A 274 8.77 5.25 -7.39
N GLY A 275 9.43 4.64 -6.40
CA GLY A 275 10.80 4.96 -6.00
C GLY A 275 11.45 3.79 -5.29
N ILE A 276 12.58 3.33 -5.83
CA ILE A 276 13.35 2.21 -5.28
C ILE A 276 14.14 2.69 -4.05
N ARG A 277 13.72 2.25 -2.86
CA ARG A 277 14.40 2.51 -1.58
C ARG A 277 14.35 1.26 -0.69
N PRO A 278 14.78 0.09 -1.20
CA PRO A 278 14.61 -1.17 -0.51
C PRO A 278 15.23 -1.12 0.88
N PRO A 279 14.53 -1.63 1.92
CA PRO A 279 15.20 -2.06 3.14
C PRO A 279 16.40 -2.95 2.82
N ARG A 280 17.46 -2.90 3.65
CA ARG A 280 18.70 -3.66 3.39
C ARG A 280 18.45 -5.15 3.16
N ILE A 281 17.56 -5.76 3.94
CA ILE A 281 17.17 -7.16 3.80
C ILE A 281 16.67 -7.49 2.37
N TYR A 282 15.85 -6.64 1.76
CA TYR A 282 15.39 -6.86 0.38
C TYR A 282 16.54 -6.74 -0.61
N ALA A 283 17.42 -5.75 -0.44
CA ALA A 283 18.56 -5.57 -1.32
C ALA A 283 19.51 -6.77 -1.29
N GLU A 284 19.76 -7.32 -0.09
CA GLU A 284 20.58 -8.52 0.10
C GLU A 284 19.94 -9.75 -0.56
N TYR A 285 18.64 -10.01 -0.36
CA TYR A 285 17.94 -11.13 -1.01
C TYR A 285 17.86 -11.00 -2.53
N LEU A 286 17.68 -9.79 -3.07
CA LEU A 286 17.70 -9.55 -4.50
C LEU A 286 19.11 -9.79 -5.08
N ALA A 287 20.16 -9.36 -4.37
CA ALA A 287 21.54 -9.63 -4.76
C ALA A 287 21.87 -11.13 -4.71
N GLU A 288 21.39 -11.86 -3.71
CA GLU A 288 21.49 -13.32 -3.65
C GLU A 288 20.74 -14.01 -4.79
N ALA A 289 19.57 -13.51 -5.17
CA ALA A 289 18.84 -14.02 -6.33
C ALA A 289 19.67 -13.85 -7.61
N VAL A 290 20.31 -12.69 -7.83
CA VAL A 290 21.21 -12.48 -8.96
C VAL A 290 22.38 -13.48 -8.93
N LYS A 291 22.99 -13.74 -7.77
CA LYS A 291 24.06 -14.75 -7.62
C LYS A 291 23.60 -16.16 -7.99
N ARG A 292 22.31 -16.49 -7.81
CA ARG A 292 21.71 -17.77 -8.23
C ARG A 292 21.36 -17.82 -9.73
N GLY A 293 21.61 -16.76 -10.49
CA GLY A 293 21.27 -16.66 -11.91
C GLY A 293 19.86 -16.12 -12.19
N VAL A 294 19.15 -15.61 -11.17
CA VAL A 294 17.84 -14.98 -11.34
C VAL A 294 18.01 -13.59 -11.95
N ARG A 295 17.31 -13.30 -13.04
CA ARG A 295 17.31 -11.95 -13.61
C ARG A 295 16.45 -11.01 -12.76
N VAL A 296 17.05 -9.99 -12.14
CA VAL A 296 16.33 -9.02 -11.30
C VAL A 296 16.26 -7.66 -11.98
N VAL A 297 15.04 -7.16 -12.22
CA VAL A 297 14.75 -5.89 -12.88
C VAL A 297 13.85 -5.03 -11.99
N LEU A 298 14.29 -3.81 -11.71
CA LEU A 298 13.54 -2.80 -10.96
C LEU A 298 13.24 -1.58 -11.84
N ILE A 299 11.99 -1.16 -11.90
CA ILE A 299 11.57 0.07 -12.60
C ILE A 299 11.25 1.17 -11.59
N THR A 300 11.73 2.39 -11.85
CA THR A 300 11.54 3.58 -11.01
C THR A 300 11.39 4.85 -11.83
N ASN A 301 11.02 5.96 -11.17
CA ASN A 301 11.04 7.28 -11.79
C ASN A 301 12.45 7.83 -12.01
N SER A 302 12.63 8.53 -13.13
CA SER A 302 13.79 9.39 -13.38
C SER A 302 13.69 10.73 -12.64
N GLN A 303 14.73 11.55 -12.71
CA GLN A 303 14.66 12.92 -12.21
C GLN A 303 13.53 13.72 -12.89
N LYS A 304 13.33 13.52 -14.20
CA LYS A 304 12.33 14.24 -14.99
C LYS A 304 10.92 13.83 -14.59
N SER A 305 10.64 12.54 -14.54
CA SER A 305 9.31 12.04 -14.16
C SER A 305 9.01 12.33 -12.68
N SER A 306 10.03 12.29 -11.81
CA SER A 306 9.88 12.65 -10.39
C SER A 306 9.43 14.10 -10.18
N ARG A 307 9.83 15.01 -11.09
CA ARG A 307 9.39 16.41 -11.04
C ARG A 307 7.92 16.62 -11.38
N THR A 308 7.21 15.60 -11.84
CA THR A 308 5.78 15.71 -12.15
C THR A 308 4.88 15.31 -10.97
N LEU A 309 5.49 14.94 -9.83
CA LEU A 309 4.80 14.33 -8.69
C LEU A 309 4.33 15.29 -7.60
N MET A 310 5.03 16.40 -7.37
CA MET A 310 4.86 17.26 -6.18
C MET A 310 4.97 18.76 -6.49
N VAL A 311 4.49 19.60 -5.56
CA VAL A 311 4.63 21.08 -5.59
C VAL A 311 6.11 21.47 -5.65
N SER A 312 6.41 22.61 -6.28
CA SER A 312 7.70 22.99 -6.90
C SER A 312 8.98 22.99 -6.03
N GLY A 313 8.92 22.64 -4.74
CA GLY A 313 10.08 22.58 -3.83
C GLY A 313 10.58 21.17 -3.45
N LEU A 314 9.73 20.14 -3.44
CA LEU A 314 10.10 18.74 -3.12
C LEU A 314 10.61 17.95 -4.34
N LEU A 315 10.65 18.61 -5.50
CA LEU A 315 10.79 18.08 -6.85
C LEU A 315 12.09 17.30 -7.16
N GLY A 316 13.16 17.53 -6.40
CA GLY A 316 14.44 16.84 -6.59
C GLY A 316 14.79 15.86 -5.47
N TRP A 317 14.21 16.03 -4.28
CA TRP A 317 14.66 15.31 -3.09
C TRP A 317 14.33 13.82 -3.17
N MET A 318 13.11 13.46 -3.58
CA MET A 318 12.69 12.05 -3.64
C MET A 318 13.54 11.25 -4.62
N TYR A 319 13.78 11.81 -5.80
CA TYR A 319 14.67 11.21 -6.80
C TYR A 319 16.08 11.05 -6.23
N TRP A 320 16.64 12.14 -5.70
CA TRP A 320 18.00 12.13 -5.13
C TRP A 320 18.14 11.11 -3.99
N GLU A 321 17.12 10.97 -3.15
CA GLU A 321 17.11 9.96 -2.10
C GLU A 321 17.08 8.53 -2.66
N CYS A 322 16.31 8.24 -3.72
CA CYS A 322 16.34 6.93 -4.37
C CYS A 322 17.73 6.62 -4.96
N THR A 323 18.40 7.59 -5.58
CA THR A 323 19.73 7.35 -6.20
C THR A 323 20.82 6.92 -5.23
N LYS A 324 20.66 7.15 -3.91
CA LYS A 324 21.60 6.68 -2.88
C LYS A 324 21.57 5.17 -2.66
N TYR A 325 20.55 4.48 -3.17
CA TYR A 325 20.44 3.03 -3.13
C TYR A 325 21.03 2.37 -4.40
N PHE A 326 21.12 3.12 -5.51
CA PHE A 326 21.41 2.53 -6.81
C PHE A 326 22.81 1.93 -6.90
N LYS A 327 23.80 2.52 -6.22
CA LYS A 327 25.19 2.05 -6.28
C LYS A 327 25.29 0.56 -5.91
N TYR A 328 24.88 0.21 -4.68
CA TYR A 328 24.89 -1.17 -4.22
C TYR A 328 24.04 -2.08 -5.12
N ILE A 329 22.83 -1.65 -5.50
CA ILE A 329 21.91 -2.44 -6.32
C ILE A 329 22.56 -2.82 -7.66
N VAL A 330 23.09 -1.83 -8.38
CA VAL A 330 23.68 -2.03 -9.71
C VAL A 330 25.01 -2.79 -9.62
N GLU A 331 25.85 -2.51 -8.62
CA GLU A 331 27.11 -3.24 -8.39
C GLU A 331 26.89 -4.73 -8.08
N HIS A 332 25.71 -5.10 -7.56
CA HIS A 332 25.31 -6.49 -7.32
C HIS A 332 24.54 -7.11 -8.49
N GLY A 333 24.56 -6.48 -9.67
CA GLY A 333 23.97 -7.01 -10.91
C GLY A 333 22.45 -6.90 -11.01
N ILE A 334 21.79 -6.22 -10.08
CA ILE A 334 20.36 -5.92 -10.18
C ILE A 334 20.16 -4.79 -11.20
N GLU A 335 19.30 -5.01 -12.19
CA GLU A 335 19.05 -4.01 -13.23
C GLU A 335 18.08 -2.94 -12.73
N VAL A 336 18.45 -1.66 -12.87
CA VAL A 336 17.57 -0.52 -12.56
C VAL A 336 17.23 0.22 -13.84
N TYR A 337 15.94 0.48 -14.07
CA TYR A 337 15.43 1.20 -15.23
C TYR A 337 14.64 2.44 -14.78
N GLU A 338 15.00 3.59 -15.34
CA GLU A 338 14.38 4.88 -15.03
C GLU A 338 13.37 5.27 -16.11
N TRP A 339 12.13 5.55 -15.72
CA TRP A 339 11.05 6.02 -16.58
C TRP A 339 11.35 7.39 -17.22
N GLN A 340 11.26 7.48 -18.56
CA GLN A 340 11.64 8.68 -19.33
C GLN A 340 10.46 9.51 -19.84
N LYS A 341 9.27 8.90 -19.94
CA LYS A 341 8.06 9.61 -20.37
C LYS A 341 7.61 10.63 -19.32
N PRO A 342 6.98 11.74 -19.75
CA PRO A 342 6.40 12.69 -18.81
C PRO A 342 5.18 12.08 -18.09
N GLY A 343 4.88 12.61 -16.90
CA GLY A 343 4.11 11.85 -15.89
C GLY A 343 5.03 10.94 -15.08
N ALA A 344 4.48 10.15 -14.17
CA ALA A 344 5.24 9.29 -13.29
C ALA A 344 4.92 7.81 -13.49
N PHE A 345 5.93 6.96 -13.29
CA PHE A 345 5.74 5.54 -13.08
C PHE A 345 5.31 5.33 -11.63
N HIS A 346 4.09 4.88 -11.41
CA HIS A 346 3.50 4.70 -10.08
C HIS A 346 2.98 3.28 -9.86
N SER A 347 3.28 2.32 -10.74
CA SER A 347 2.95 0.91 -10.51
C SER A 347 3.58 0.38 -9.21
N LYS A 348 2.92 -0.61 -8.60
CA LYS A 348 3.41 -1.44 -7.48
C LYS A 348 3.20 -2.94 -7.77
N SER A 349 3.51 -3.33 -9.00
CA SER A 349 3.42 -4.72 -9.44
C SER A 349 4.74 -5.44 -9.21
N LEU A 350 4.65 -6.72 -8.88
CA LEU A 350 5.78 -7.64 -8.72
C LEU A 350 5.46 -8.91 -9.50
N VAL A 351 6.39 -9.34 -10.35
CA VAL A 351 6.39 -10.64 -11.02
C VAL A 351 7.58 -11.43 -10.50
N ILE A 352 7.36 -12.68 -10.10
CA ILE A 352 8.41 -13.64 -9.75
C ILE A 352 8.20 -14.89 -10.61
N ASP A 353 9.26 -15.31 -11.27
CA ASP A 353 9.28 -16.46 -12.18
C ASP A 353 8.17 -16.36 -13.25
N ASP A 354 7.36 -17.40 -13.42
CA ASP A 354 6.39 -17.52 -14.52
C ASP A 354 4.95 -17.68 -14.04
N ASP A 355 4.71 -17.72 -12.73
CA ASP A 355 3.40 -18.03 -12.15
C ASP A 355 2.98 -17.06 -11.04
N PHE A 356 3.89 -16.27 -10.46
CA PHE A 356 3.60 -15.40 -9.32
C PHE A 356 3.50 -13.93 -9.73
N VAL A 357 2.33 -13.34 -9.48
CA VAL A 357 2.11 -11.89 -9.58
C VAL A 357 1.62 -11.34 -8.26
N SER A 358 2.11 -10.16 -7.87
CA SER A 358 1.47 -9.32 -6.88
C SER A 358 1.12 -7.95 -7.44
N VAL A 359 -0.11 -7.50 -7.19
CA VAL A 359 -0.59 -6.13 -7.48
C VAL A 359 -1.25 -5.58 -6.23
N GLY A 360 -0.93 -4.34 -5.87
CA GLY A 360 -1.46 -3.72 -4.66
C GLY A 360 -0.83 -2.38 -4.39
N SER A 361 -0.67 -2.05 -3.12
CA SER A 361 -0.11 -0.76 -2.70
C SER A 361 1.35 -0.80 -2.29
N TYR A 362 1.92 -1.98 -2.04
CA TYR A 362 3.25 -2.14 -1.44
C TYR A 362 4.39 -1.63 -2.34
N ASN A 363 5.11 -0.61 -1.85
CA ASN A 363 6.33 -0.11 -2.50
C ASN A 363 7.57 -0.83 -1.93
N ILE A 364 8.63 -0.98 -2.72
CA ILE A 364 9.93 -1.46 -2.22
C ILE A 364 10.66 -0.36 -1.42
N ALA A 365 10.10 -0.01 -0.26
CA ALA A 365 10.54 1.10 0.58
C ALA A 365 10.35 0.80 2.08
N ASN A 366 11.19 1.37 2.94
CA ASN A 366 11.07 1.24 4.40
C ASN A 366 9.68 1.59 4.96
N GLY A 367 8.99 2.56 4.36
CA GLY A 367 7.62 2.94 4.77
C GLY A 367 6.65 1.77 4.62
N SER A 368 6.57 1.20 3.41
CA SER A 368 5.75 0.01 3.16
C SER A 368 6.23 -1.19 3.98
N ALA A 369 7.54 -1.42 4.09
CA ALA A 369 8.04 -2.61 4.80
C ALA A 369 7.76 -2.60 6.31
N PHE A 370 7.73 -1.42 6.94
CA PHE A 370 7.76 -1.31 8.40
C PHE A 370 6.69 -0.40 9.01
N HIS A 371 6.01 0.46 8.27
CA HIS A 371 5.24 1.54 8.89
C HIS A 371 3.85 1.79 8.29
N HIS A 372 3.62 1.45 7.03
CA HIS A 372 2.36 1.71 6.37
C HIS A 372 1.41 0.53 6.50
N SER A 373 0.12 0.83 6.40
CA SER A 373 -0.88 -0.14 5.99
C SER A 373 -0.70 -0.41 4.50
N GLU A 374 -0.56 -1.66 4.12
CA GLU A 374 -0.43 -2.07 2.73
C GLU A 374 -1.31 -3.30 2.49
N SER A 375 -1.86 -3.38 1.28
CA SER A 375 -2.63 -4.54 0.84
C SER A 375 -2.33 -4.88 -0.60
N ASN A 376 -2.16 -6.17 -0.84
CA ASN A 376 -1.79 -6.73 -2.11
C ASN A 376 -2.64 -7.98 -2.39
N ILE A 377 -2.97 -8.14 -3.65
CA ILE A 377 -3.44 -9.38 -4.20
C ILE A 377 -2.25 -10.13 -4.78
N VAL A 378 -2.25 -11.44 -4.54
CA VAL A 378 -1.30 -12.38 -5.09
C VAL A 378 -2.06 -13.31 -6.02
N VAL A 379 -1.70 -13.35 -7.29
CA VAL A 379 -2.28 -14.23 -8.30
C VAL A 379 -1.25 -15.30 -8.63
N GLN A 380 -1.66 -16.57 -8.52
CA GLN A 380 -0.86 -17.72 -8.96
C GLN A 380 -1.48 -18.30 -10.23
N ASP A 381 -1.03 -17.82 -11.38
CA ASP A 381 -1.54 -18.21 -12.70
C ASP A 381 -0.55 -17.81 -13.79
N GLU A 382 -0.15 -18.76 -14.64
CA GLU A 382 0.88 -18.53 -15.67
C GLU A 382 0.42 -17.54 -16.74
N HIS A 383 -0.84 -17.62 -17.17
CA HIS A 383 -1.37 -16.75 -18.23
C HIS A 383 -1.53 -15.30 -17.75
N PHE A 384 -2.00 -15.11 -16.51
CA PHE A 384 -2.05 -13.80 -15.88
C PHE A 384 -0.64 -13.25 -15.65
N CYS A 385 0.30 -14.10 -15.20
CA CYS A 385 1.70 -13.72 -15.03
C CYS A 385 2.34 -13.24 -16.34
N GLU A 386 2.11 -13.95 -17.44
CA GLU A 386 2.56 -13.55 -18.77
C GLU A 386 2.02 -12.17 -19.18
N LYS A 387 0.73 -11.88 -18.94
CA LYS A 387 0.14 -10.56 -19.23
C LYS A 387 0.85 -9.44 -18.47
N VAL A 388 1.07 -9.62 -17.17
CA VAL A 388 1.73 -8.59 -16.34
C VAL A 388 3.21 -8.46 -16.69
N TYR A 389 3.87 -9.57 -17.00
CA TYR A 389 5.25 -9.59 -17.48
C TYR A 389 5.41 -8.85 -18.82
N ASN A 390 4.51 -9.10 -19.78
CA ASN A 390 4.52 -8.40 -21.07
C ASN A 390 4.30 -6.89 -20.90
N GLN A 391 3.48 -6.49 -19.92
CA GLN A 391 3.36 -5.07 -19.59
C GLN A 391 4.67 -4.47 -19.06
N PHE A 392 5.45 -5.21 -18.25
CA PHE A 392 6.79 -4.76 -17.88
C PHE A 392 7.71 -4.58 -19.10
N LEU A 393 7.66 -5.49 -20.07
CA LEU A 393 8.44 -5.36 -21.30
C LEU A 393 8.05 -4.12 -22.12
N ILE A 394 6.76 -3.78 -22.16
CA ILE A 394 6.27 -2.52 -22.75
C ILE A 394 6.81 -1.33 -21.95
N ASP A 395 6.68 -1.35 -20.62
CA ASP A 395 7.13 -0.26 -19.75
C ASP A 395 8.65 -0.01 -19.89
N LEU A 396 9.46 -1.06 -20.13
CA LEU A 396 10.90 -0.95 -20.35
C LEU A 396 11.28 -0.19 -21.62
N GLN A 397 10.43 -0.18 -22.65
CA GLN A 397 10.69 0.57 -23.89
C GLN A 397 10.70 2.09 -23.62
N ASP A 398 10.02 2.52 -22.57
CA ASP A 398 9.94 3.91 -22.12
C ASP A 398 10.94 4.25 -21.02
N CYS A 399 11.84 3.31 -20.69
CA CYS A 399 12.83 3.46 -19.66
C CYS A 399 14.24 3.57 -20.22
N LYS A 400 15.14 4.14 -19.41
CA LYS A 400 16.58 4.09 -19.62
C LYS A 400 17.22 3.27 -18.51
N LYS A 401 18.06 2.29 -18.87
CA LYS A 401 18.83 1.53 -17.89
C LYS A 401 19.85 2.44 -17.19
N VAL A 402 19.96 2.31 -15.87
CA VAL A 402 21.05 2.89 -15.09
C VAL A 402 22.32 2.08 -15.37
N ASP A 403 23.28 2.73 -16.01
CA ASP A 403 24.58 2.16 -16.35
C ASP A 403 25.61 2.57 -15.30
N SER A 404 26.22 1.61 -14.61
CA SER A 404 27.22 1.87 -13.57
C SER A 404 28.43 2.63 -14.09
N ALA A 405 28.81 2.49 -15.36
CA ALA A 405 29.94 3.20 -15.94
C ALA A 405 29.67 4.70 -16.13
N ASN A 406 28.41 5.05 -16.39
CA ASN A 406 28.01 6.41 -16.79
C ASN A 406 27.18 7.14 -15.74
N PHE A 407 26.63 6.42 -14.74
CA PHE A 407 25.79 7.02 -13.72
C PHE A 407 26.63 7.64 -12.60
N LYS A 408 26.40 8.93 -12.32
CA LYS A 408 27.07 9.64 -11.23
C LYS A 408 26.39 9.34 -9.90
N PHE A 409 26.83 8.28 -9.23
CA PHE A 409 26.29 7.91 -7.92
C PHE A 409 26.59 8.97 -6.83
N PRO A 410 25.63 9.26 -5.93
CA PRO A 410 25.92 10.05 -4.75
C PRO A 410 27.02 9.41 -3.89
N ARG A 411 27.82 10.23 -3.19
CA ARG A 411 28.83 9.72 -2.23
C ARG A 411 28.20 8.96 -1.07
N VAL A 412 26.96 9.29 -0.72
CA VAL A 412 26.22 8.67 0.37
C VAL A 412 25.58 7.37 -0.13
N ASN A 413 25.95 6.24 0.46
CA ASN A 413 25.26 4.98 0.29
C ASN A 413 24.15 4.85 1.34
N ALA A 414 22.92 4.58 0.91
CA ALA A 414 21.80 4.45 1.83
C ALA A 414 21.87 3.20 2.72
N PHE A 415 22.63 2.18 2.33
CA PHE A 415 22.79 0.95 3.12
C PHE A 415 23.80 1.07 4.27
N ASP A 416 24.58 2.15 4.32
CA ASP A 416 25.47 2.48 5.44
C ASP A 416 24.69 3.10 6.62
N ARG A 417 23.38 3.36 6.43
CA ARG A 417 22.53 3.89 7.49
C ARG A 417 22.24 2.79 8.51
N ILE A 418 22.22 3.19 9.78
CA ILE A 418 21.81 2.35 10.90
C ILE A 418 20.41 1.76 10.62
N LEU A 419 20.27 0.45 10.82
CA LEU A 419 19.03 -0.29 10.58
C LEU A 419 17.91 0.18 11.52
N PRO A 420 16.64 0.24 11.06
CA PRO A 420 15.53 0.49 11.96
C PRO A 420 15.32 -0.71 12.89
N GLU A 421 15.02 -0.47 14.17
CA GLU A 421 14.74 -1.54 15.13
C GLU A 421 13.62 -2.49 14.69
N ARG A 422 12.64 -2.00 13.92
CA ARG A 422 11.56 -2.83 13.34
C ARG A 422 12.06 -3.98 12.45
N VAL A 423 13.35 -4.01 12.06
CA VAL A 423 13.95 -5.18 11.41
C VAL A 423 13.85 -6.45 12.27
N LYS A 424 13.81 -6.32 13.60
CA LYS A 424 13.61 -7.43 14.54
C LYS A 424 12.26 -8.16 14.36
N MET A 425 11.27 -7.52 13.74
CA MET A 425 9.95 -8.11 13.46
C MET A 425 9.93 -9.01 12.21
N ILE A 426 11.03 -9.06 11.46
CA ILE A 426 11.20 -10.03 10.38
C ILE A 426 11.42 -11.40 11.01
N ARG A 427 10.83 -12.45 10.44
CA ARG A 427 11.02 -13.81 10.98
C ARG A 427 12.50 -14.17 11.04
N ALA A 428 12.93 -14.80 12.12
CA ALA A 428 14.34 -15.09 12.38
C ALA A 428 15.00 -15.96 11.30
N ASP A 429 14.24 -16.88 10.67
CA ASP A 429 14.70 -17.74 9.56
C ASP A 429 14.91 -17.00 8.24
N LEU A 430 14.39 -15.77 8.14
CA LEU A 430 14.56 -14.88 7.00
C LEU A 430 15.64 -13.82 7.21
N LEU A 431 16.18 -13.64 8.42
CA LEU A 431 17.26 -12.67 8.64
C LEU A 431 18.55 -13.14 7.96
N THR A 432 19.20 -12.24 7.24
CA THR A 432 20.54 -12.45 6.67
C THR A 432 21.60 -12.38 7.76
N GLU A 433 22.74 -13.04 7.54
CA GLU A 433 23.85 -13.05 8.51
C GLU A 433 24.37 -11.64 8.82
N SER A 434 24.42 -10.75 7.82
CA SER A 434 24.80 -9.34 8.02
C SER A 434 23.85 -8.61 8.96
N ILE A 435 22.53 -8.85 8.86
CA ILE A 435 21.53 -8.21 9.71
C ILE A 435 21.53 -8.83 11.11
N LYS A 436 21.67 -10.15 11.23
CA LYS A 436 21.82 -10.81 12.55
C LYS A 436 22.99 -10.21 13.32
N LYS A 437 24.15 -10.06 12.67
CA LYS A 437 25.33 -9.44 13.28
C LYS A 437 25.07 -8.01 13.76
N ASP A 438 24.37 -7.19 12.98
CA ASP A 438 24.05 -5.82 13.41
C ASP A 438 23.05 -5.78 14.58
N ILE A 439 22.12 -6.73 14.64
CA ILE A 439 21.21 -6.89 15.79
C ILE A 439 22.00 -7.27 17.04
N GLU A 440 22.92 -8.23 16.94
CA GLU A 440 23.78 -8.67 18.05
C GLU A 440 24.71 -7.56 18.57
N LEU A 441 25.24 -6.74 17.67
CA LEU A 441 26.08 -5.59 18.02
C LEU A 441 25.30 -4.38 18.55
N GLY A 442 23.96 -4.42 18.54
CA GLY A 442 23.12 -3.29 18.93
C GLY A 442 23.19 -2.10 17.95
N ASN A 443 23.59 -2.33 16.70
CA ASN A 443 23.71 -1.31 15.64
C ASN A 443 22.33 -0.96 15.04
N LEU A 444 21.36 -0.68 15.90
CA LEU A 444 20.00 -0.36 15.53
C LEU A 444 19.69 1.08 15.90
N LYS A 445 18.95 1.74 15.03
CA LYS A 445 18.43 3.07 15.28
C LYS A 445 17.16 2.88 16.07
N ASP A 446 17.13 3.45 17.27
CA ASP A 446 15.93 3.53 18.10
C ASP A 446 14.74 3.86 17.21
N ALA A 447 13.80 2.92 17.12
CA ALA A 447 12.46 3.35 16.78
C ALA A 447 12.10 4.34 17.89
N PRO A 448 11.68 5.58 17.61
CA PRO A 448 11.12 6.40 18.66
C PRO A 448 9.80 5.74 19.07
N PHE A 449 9.80 4.65 19.84
CA PHE A 449 8.60 3.98 20.31
C PHE A 449 8.90 3.08 21.52
N TYR A 450 8.19 3.36 22.62
CA TYR A 450 7.90 2.48 23.76
C TYR A 450 8.96 2.14 24.81
N GLU A 451 9.98 2.97 25.05
CA GLU A 451 10.76 2.88 26.32
C GLU A 451 9.95 3.24 27.60
N PHE A 452 8.61 3.20 27.57
CA PHE A 452 7.74 3.47 28.73
C PHE A 452 6.78 2.31 29.06
N ILE A 453 7.02 1.11 28.53
CA ILE A 453 6.22 -0.06 28.88
C ILE A 453 7.16 -1.13 29.42
N ASP A 454 7.74 -0.83 30.60
CA ASP A 454 8.12 -1.88 31.53
C ASP A 454 6.82 -2.29 32.24
N ILE A 455 6.28 -3.46 31.87
CA ILE A 455 5.18 -4.10 32.59
C ILE A 455 5.83 -5.05 33.57
N SER A 456 6.37 -4.49 34.66
CA SER A 456 6.67 -5.21 35.89
C SER A 456 5.78 -4.69 37.00
#